data_AF-A0A6L8Q9J7-F1
#
_entry.id   AF-A0A6L8Q9J7-F1
#
_cell.length_a   1.000
_cell.length_b   1.000
_cell.length_c   1.000
_cell.angle_alpha   90.00
_cell.angle_beta   90.00
_cell.angle_gamma   90.00
#
_symmetry.space_group_name_H-M   'P 1'
#
loop_
_entity.id
_entity.type
_entity.pdbx_description
1 polymer ?
#
loop_
_entity_poly.entity_id
_entity_poly.type
_entity_poly.pdbx_seq_one_letter_code
_entity_poly.pdbx_strand_id
1 'polypeptide(L)'
;MSLYKRLFRNLKPYLGRLYLAIFFSVVVGVIATSPVPIIQKTFDKIFVEKDYLMLKVIPLALILLYVIKAVLTYAQNLIIFVISWELVVKFREKLFVHIHKLPFVFFEDHETGQLMSRINNDV
;
A
#
# COMPACT_ATOMS: atom_id res chain seq x y z
N MET A 1 8.25 -24.48 3.22
CA MET A 1 6.95 -23.94 3.68
C MET A 1 6.96 -23.29 5.09
N SER A 2 8.12 -23.07 5.75
CA SER A 2 8.20 -22.53 7.13
C SER A 2 8.52 -21.03 7.24
N LEU A 3 9.17 -20.45 6.22
CA LEU A 3 9.53 -19.02 6.17
C LEU A 3 8.31 -18.10 6.14
N TYR A 4 7.36 -18.36 5.23
CA TYR A 4 6.13 -17.57 5.11
C TYR A 4 5.33 -17.54 6.42
N LYS A 5 5.21 -18.67 7.14
CA LYS A 5 4.53 -18.73 8.45
C LYS A 5 5.25 -17.90 9.53
N ARG A 6 6.59 -17.86 9.52
CA ARG A 6 7.37 -17.01 10.44
C ARG A 6 7.20 -15.52 10.12
N LEU A 7 7.10 -15.16 8.84
CA LEU A 7 6.89 -13.79 8.40
C LEU A 7 5.49 -13.29 8.79
N PHE A 8 4.46 -14.11 8.53
CA PHE A 8 3.08 -13.83 8.96
C PHE A 8 2.92 -13.67 10.48
N ARG A 9 3.71 -14.38 11.29
CA ARG A 9 3.69 -14.23 12.75
C ARG A 9 4.21 -12.86 13.21
N ASN A 10 5.18 -12.28 12.50
CA ASN A 10 5.68 -10.93 12.76
C ASN A 10 4.74 -9.84 12.21
N LEU A 11 3.86 -10.19 11.25
CA LEU A 11 2.83 -9.30 10.69
C LEU A 11 1.56 -9.21 11.56
N LYS A 12 1.30 -10.18 12.45
CA LYS A 12 0.12 -10.21 13.34
C LYS A 12 -0.23 -8.87 14.03
N PRO A 13 0.71 -8.12 14.64
CA PRO A 13 0.39 -6.83 15.27
C PRO A 13 -0.08 -5.75 14.29
N TYR A 14 0.20 -5.90 12.99
CA TYR A 14 -0.17 -4.95 11.94
C TYR A 14 -1.47 -5.29 11.23
N LEU A 15 -2.10 -6.43 11.54
CA LEU A 15 -3.32 -6.89 10.88
C LEU A 15 -4.45 -5.87 10.92
N GLY A 16 -4.64 -5.15 12.03
CA GLY A 16 -5.67 -4.10 12.13
C GLY A 16 -5.48 -2.97 11.12
N ARG A 17 -4.24 -2.49 10.96
CA ARG A 17 -3.91 -1.46 9.95
C ARG A 17 -4.00 -2.01 8.52
N LEU A 18 -3.66 -3.29 8.33
CA LEU A 18 -3.72 -3.97 7.04
C LEU A 18 -5.18 -4.19 6.58
N TYR A 19 -6.08 -4.57 7.49
CA TYR A 19 -7.52 -4.63 7.22
C TYR A 19 -8.09 -3.25 6.85
N LEU A 20 -7.64 -2.19 7.52
CA LEU A 20 -8.04 -0.82 7.21
C LEU A 20 -7.55 -0.40 5.81
N ALA A 21 -6.32 -0.75 5.44
CA ALA A 21 -5.80 -0.53 4.08
C ALA A 21 -6.58 -1.34 3.02
N ILE A 22 -6.93 -2.59 3.30
CA ILE A 22 -7.77 -3.41 2.41
C ILE A 22 -9.15 -2.79 2.24
N PHE A 23 -9.75 -2.30 3.33
CA PHE A 23 -11.04 -1.60 3.26
C PHE A 23 -10.97 -0.37 2.35
N PHE A 24 -9.95 0.49 2.51
CA PHE A 24 -9.75 1.62 1.59
C PHE A 24 -9.48 1.16 0.15
N SER A 25 -8.74 0.08 -0.05
CA SER A 25 -8.49 -0.49 -1.38
C SER A 25 -9.78 -0.92 -2.07
N VAL A 26 -10.70 -1.56 -1.33
CA VAL A 26 -12.00 -1.98 -1.86
C VAL A 26 -12.85 -0.76 -2.20
N VAL A 27 -12.91 0.23 -1.31
CA VAL A 27 -13.66 1.49 -1.55
C VAL A 27 -13.13 2.21 -2.79
N VAL A 28 -11.80 2.34 -2.93
CA VAL A 28 -11.15 2.92 -4.10
C VAL A 28 -11.43 2.10 -5.36
N GLY A 29 -11.41 0.78 -5.29
CA GLY A 29 -11.74 -0.12 -6.40
C GLY A 29 -13.17 0.05 -6.90
N VAL A 30 -14.13 0.17 -5.97
CA VAL A 30 -15.54 0.46 -6.29
C VAL A 30 -15.65 1.84 -6.96
N ILE A 31 -15.01 2.87 -6.39
CA ILE A 31 -14.99 4.22 -6.97
C ILE A 31 -14.29 4.26 -8.34
N ALA A 32 -13.32 3.38 -8.61
CA ALA A 32 -12.64 3.29 -9.90
C ALA A 32 -13.49 2.58 -10.97
N THR A 33 -14.35 1.63 -10.57
CA THR A 33 -15.17 0.82 -11.49
C THR A 33 -16.54 1.45 -11.75
N SER A 34 -17.08 2.16 -10.75
CA SER A 34 -18.38 2.85 -10.80
C SER A 34 -18.55 3.93 -11.88
N PRO A 35 -17.53 4.73 -12.29
CA PRO A 35 -17.73 5.83 -13.22
C PRO A 35 -18.01 5.36 -14.65
N VAL A 36 -17.52 4.19 -15.06
CA VAL A 36 -17.62 3.71 -16.45
C VAL A 36 -19.08 3.62 -16.93
N PRO A 37 -20.00 2.92 -16.23
CA PRO A 37 -21.40 2.87 -16.63
C PRO A 37 -22.16 4.17 -16.36
N ILE A 38 -21.77 4.96 -15.34
CA ILE A 38 -22.43 6.22 -14.99
C ILE A 38 -22.16 7.27 -16.07
N ILE A 39 -20.90 7.42 -16.49
CA ILE A 39 -20.48 8.32 -17.55
C ILE A 39 -21.26 8.00 -18.84
N GLN A 40 -21.31 6.74 -19.28
CA GLN A 40 -22.06 6.35 -20.49
C GLN A 40 -23.55 6.68 -20.39
N LYS A 41 -24.24 6.26 -19.32
CA LYS A 41 -25.68 6.54 -19.14
C LYS A 41 -26.00 8.02 -19.06
N THR A 42 -25.09 8.82 -18.51
CA THR A 42 -25.30 10.25 -18.37
C THR A 42 -25.02 11.00 -19.67
N PHE A 43 -24.02 10.60 -20.45
CA PHE A 43 -23.81 11.12 -21.81
C PHE A 43 -25.02 10.83 -22.71
N ASP A 44 -25.56 9.61 -22.68
CA ASP A 44 -26.75 9.26 -23.47
C ASP A 44 -27.97 10.11 -23.08
N LYS A 45 -28.20 10.34 -21.78
CA LYS A 45 -29.30 11.19 -21.31
C LYS A 45 -29.14 12.66 -21.67
N ILE A 46 -27.93 13.22 -21.61
CA ILE A 46 -27.65 14.60 -22.00
C ILE A 46 -27.95 14.82 -23.49
N PHE A 47 -27.55 13.88 -24.36
CA PHE A 47 -27.80 13.99 -25.80
C PHE A 47 -29.29 13.84 -26.16
N VAL A 48 -30.05 13.09 -25.35
CA VAL A 48 -31.49 12.89 -25.54
C VAL A 48 -32.34 14.04 -24.97
N GLU A 49 -32.03 14.55 -23.77
CA GLU A 49 -32.84 15.60 -23.08
C GLU A 49 -32.36 17.04 -23.32
N LYS A 50 -31.17 17.26 -23.93
CA LYS A 50 -30.55 18.59 -24.19
C LYS A 50 -30.51 19.52 -22.96
N ASP A 51 -30.40 18.94 -21.77
CA ASP A 51 -30.39 19.72 -20.53
C ASP A 51 -28.97 20.26 -20.24
N TYR A 52 -28.74 21.52 -20.62
CA TYR A 52 -27.45 22.20 -20.47
C TYR A 52 -26.99 22.34 -19.00
N LEU A 53 -27.90 22.21 -18.02
CA LEU A 53 -27.53 22.22 -16.61
C LEU A 53 -26.80 20.93 -16.19
N MET A 54 -27.21 19.77 -16.70
CA MET A 54 -26.48 18.51 -16.46
C MET A 54 -25.05 18.60 -16.98
N LEU A 55 -24.84 19.27 -18.12
CA LEU A 55 -23.52 19.45 -18.75
C LEU A 55 -22.48 20.12 -17.82
N LYS A 56 -22.91 20.97 -16.87
CA LYS A 56 -22.02 21.64 -15.90
C LYS A 56 -21.85 20.87 -14.59
N VAL A 57 -22.87 20.16 -14.13
CA VAL A 57 -22.86 19.46 -12.83
C VAL A 57 -22.02 18.19 -12.88
N ILE A 58 -22.04 17.45 -14.00
CA ILE A 58 -21.35 16.17 -14.12
C ILE A 58 -19.82 16.30 -14.10
N PRO A 59 -19.18 17.24 -14.83
CA PRO A 59 -17.73 17.45 -14.73
C PRO A 59 -17.30 17.80 -13.30
N LEU A 60 -18.09 18.64 -12.61
CA LEU A 60 -17.79 19.03 -11.23
C LEU A 60 -17.91 17.83 -10.27
N ALA A 61 -18.95 17.01 -10.42
CA ALA A 61 -19.12 15.78 -9.64
C ALA A 61 -18.00 14.77 -9.90
N LEU A 62 -17.53 14.63 -11.15
CA LEU A 62 -16.39 13.78 -11.50
C LEU A 62 -15.10 14.27 -10.85
N ILE A 63 -14.82 15.58 -10.92
CA ILE A 63 -13.65 16.17 -10.26
C ILE A 63 -13.69 15.85 -8.75
N LEU A 64 -14.83 16.08 -8.10
CA LEU A 64 -15.00 15.79 -6.68
C LEU A 64 -14.76 14.30 -6.35
N LEU A 65 -15.30 13.40 -7.17
CA LEU A 65 -15.11 11.96 -7.02
C LEU A 65 -13.63 11.54 -7.17
N TYR A 66 -12.92 12.11 -8.15
CA TYR A 66 -11.50 11.85 -8.33
C TYR A 66 -10.63 12.42 -7.20
N VAL A 67 -11.00 13.58 -6.65
CA VAL A 67 -10.34 14.13 -5.46
C VAL A 67 -10.51 13.20 -4.25
N ILE A 68 -11.73 12.71 -4.00
CA ILE A 68 -11.99 11.75 -2.92
C ILE A 68 -11.19 10.47 -3.12
N LYS A 69 -11.16 9.94 -4.36
CA LYS A 69 -10.35 8.77 -4.72
C LYS A 69 -8.86 9.00 -4.43
N ALA A 70 -8.33 10.17 -4.78
CA ALA A 70 -6.92 10.51 -4.57
C ALA A 70 -6.58 10.53 -3.08
N VAL A 71 -7.44 11.14 -2.25
CA VAL A 71 -7.25 11.19 -0.79
C VAL A 71 -7.28 9.78 -0.18
N LEU A 72 -8.25 8.95 -0.55
CA LEU A 72 -8.34 7.57 -0.08
C LEU A 72 -7.12 6.73 -0.49
N THR A 73 -6.68 6.87 -1.74
CA THR A 73 -5.49 6.18 -2.26
C THR A 73 -4.24 6.63 -1.52
N TYR A 74 -4.10 7.93 -1.25
CA TYR A 74 -2.99 8.47 -0.48
C TYR A 74 -2.97 7.94 0.95
N ALA A 75 -4.13 7.91 1.63
CA ALA A 75 -4.25 7.34 2.97
C ALA A 75 -3.87 5.85 3.00
N GLN A 76 -4.33 5.06 2.03
CA GLN A 76 -3.95 3.66 1.87
C GLN A 76 -2.43 3.51 1.71
N ASN A 77 -1.82 4.30 0.82
CA ASN A 77 -0.38 4.26 0.57
C ASN A 77 0.44 4.60 1.82
N LEU A 78 0.01 5.60 2.60
CA LEU A 78 0.66 5.95 3.86
C LEU A 78 0.61 4.80 4.86
N ILE A 79 -0.55 4.14 5.00
CA ILE A 79 -0.68 2.99 5.92
C ILE A 79 0.27 1.86 5.51
N ILE A 80 0.30 1.53 4.22
CA ILE A 80 1.20 0.49 3.69
C ILE A 80 2.67 0.88 3.91
N PHE A 81 3.03 2.14 3.63
CA PHE A 81 4.39 2.64 3.82
C PHE A 81 4.85 2.53 5.28
N VAL A 82 4.02 2.96 6.23
CA VAL A 82 4.34 2.87 7.66
C VAL A 82 4.51 1.43 8.11
N ILE A 83 3.60 0.53 7.69
CA ILE A 83 3.72 -0.90 8.02
C ILE A 83 5.02 -1.49 7.47
N SER A 84 5.32 -1.23 6.20
CA SER A 84 6.53 -1.74 5.53
C SER A 84 7.79 -1.21 6.22
N TRP A 85 7.83 0.08 6.53
CA TRP A 85 8.96 0.70 7.20
C TRP A 85 9.21 0.10 8.58
N GLU A 86 8.17 0.01 9.42
CA GLU A 86 8.30 -0.58 10.76
C GLU A 86 8.73 -2.05 10.69
N LEU A 87 8.28 -2.79 9.67
CA LEU A 87 8.66 -4.18 9.47
C LEU A 87 10.15 -4.29 9.12
N VAL A 88 10.62 -3.52 8.13
CA VAL A 88 12.03 -3.51 7.69
C VAL A 88 12.95 -3.15 8.86
N VAL A 89 12.60 -2.11 9.62
CA VAL A 89 13.40 -1.69 10.79
C VAL A 89 13.51 -2.83 11.82
N LYS A 90 12.40 -3.48 12.17
CA LYS A 90 12.41 -4.61 13.12
C LYS A 90 13.21 -5.81 12.60
N PHE A 91 13.20 -6.07 11.30
CA PHE A 91 14.01 -7.15 10.72
C PHE A 91 15.49 -6.80 10.74
N ARG A 92 15.87 -5.58 10.36
CA ARG A 92 17.26 -5.10 10.43
C ARG A 92 17.79 -5.15 11.85
N GLU A 93 17.02 -4.72 12.84
CA GLU A 93 17.39 -4.80 14.25
C GLU A 93 17.63 -6.25 14.71
N LYS A 94 16.72 -7.18 14.38
CA LYS A 94 16.88 -8.60 14.72
C LYS A 94 18.11 -9.22 14.07
N LEU A 95 18.38 -8.91 12.81
CA LEU A 95 19.56 -9.41 12.09
C LEU A 95 20.84 -8.83 12.68
N PHE A 96 20.84 -7.53 12.99
CA PHE A 96 21.97 -6.86 13.61
C PHE A 96 22.34 -7.49 14.96
N VAL A 97 21.35 -7.67 15.85
CA VAL A 97 21.54 -8.32 17.16
C VAL A 97 21.98 -9.77 17.01
N HIS A 98 21.50 -10.49 16.00
CA HIS A 98 21.91 -11.87 15.75
C HIS A 98 23.37 -11.96 15.29
N ILE A 99 23.79 -11.10 14.36
CA ILE A 99 25.15 -11.06 13.83
C ILE A 99 26.15 -10.72 14.95
N HIS A 100 25.82 -9.76 15.82
CA HIS A 100 26.70 -9.39 16.94
C HIS A 100 26.92 -10.51 17.97
N LYS A 101 26.08 -11.56 17.96
CA LYS A 101 26.22 -12.72 18.84
C LYS A 101 26.99 -13.88 18.20
N LEU A 102 27.42 -13.74 16.94
CA LEU A 102 28.17 -14.79 16.25
C LEU A 102 29.62 -14.86 16.75
N PRO A 103 30.22 -16.06 16.75
CA PRO A 103 31.60 -16.25 17.18
C PRO A 103 32.58 -15.57 16.21
N PHE A 104 33.76 -15.20 16.71
CA PHE A 104 34.79 -14.50 15.94
C PHE A 104 35.17 -15.21 14.63
N VAL A 105 35.21 -16.55 14.64
CA VAL A 105 35.49 -17.40 13.46
C VAL A 105 34.55 -17.11 12.29
N PHE A 106 33.28 -16.74 12.55
CA PHE A 106 32.33 -16.39 11.49
C PHE A 106 32.77 -15.13 10.72
N PHE A 107 33.42 -14.19 11.40
CA PHE A 107 33.89 -12.92 10.83
C PHE A 107 35.27 -13.04 10.17
N GLU A 108 36.00 -14.13 10.39
CA GLU A 108 37.20 -14.45 9.60
C GLU A 108 36.82 -14.94 8.20
N ASP A 109 35.74 -15.72 8.09
CA ASP A 109 35.25 -16.27 6.82
C ASP A 109 34.37 -15.29 6.00
N HIS A 110 33.87 -14.22 6.61
CA HIS A 110 32.92 -13.30 5.97
C HIS A 110 33.30 -11.84 6.18
N GLU A 111 33.50 -11.09 5.09
CA GLU A 111 33.74 -9.66 5.16
C GLU A 111 32.56 -8.91 5.79
N THR A 112 32.83 -8.12 6.82
CA THR A 112 31.84 -7.30 7.53
C THR A 112 31.11 -6.33 6.60
N GLY A 113 31.80 -5.81 5.57
CA GLY A 113 31.20 -4.96 4.54
C GLY A 113 30.14 -5.69 3.70
N GLN A 114 30.37 -6.96 3.36
CA GLN A 114 29.41 -7.78 2.62
C GLN A 114 28.17 -8.10 3.48
N LEU A 115 28.37 -8.38 4.77
CA LEU A 115 27.28 -8.60 5.73
C LEU A 115 26.39 -7.35 5.87
N MET A 116 27.00 -6.17 6.02
CA MET A 116 26.25 -4.91 6.11
C MET A 116 25.49 -4.58 4.82
N SER A 117 26.09 -4.85 3.65
CA SER A 117 25.41 -4.68 2.36
C SER A 117 24.16 -5.56 2.25
N ARG A 118 24.26 -6.84 2.64
CA ARG A 118 23.12 -7.77 2.62
C ARG A 118 22.00 -7.34 3.56
N ILE A 119 22.31 -6.87 4.78
CA ILE A 119 21.29 -6.37 5.71
C ILE A 119 20.55 -5.16 5.16
N ASN A 120 21.23 -4.30 4.40
CA ASN A 120 20.63 -3.06 3.91
C ASN A 120 19.88 -3.25 2.58
N ASN A 121 20.34 -4.17 1.72
CA ASN A 121 19.80 -4.38 0.37
C ASN A 121 18.83 -5.56 0.27
N ASP A 122 19.02 -6.63 1.06
CA ASP A 122 18.20 -7.85 0.95
C ASP A 122 17.00 -7.86 1.92
N VAL A 123 16.85 -6.83 2.77
CA VAL A 123 15.78 -6.68 3.79
C VAL A 123 14.76 -5.62 3.42
#